data_AF-A0A957Z1Y7-F1
#
_entry.id   AF-A0A957Z1Y7-F1
#
_cell.length_a   1.000
_cell.length_b   1.000
_cell.length_c   1.000
_cell.angle_alpha   90.00
_cell.angle_beta   90.00
_cell.angle_gamma   90.00
#
_symmetry.space_group_name_H-M   'P 1'
#
loop_
_entity.id
_entity.type
_entity.pdbx_description
1 polymer ?
#
loop_
_entity_poly.entity_id
_entity_poly.type
_entity_poly.pdbx_seq_one_letter_code
_entity_poly.pdbx_strand_id
1 'polypeptide(L)'
;MGNSNVSVWILGDQLLAHHPALMAACDRFPRAQVRIVMVESAGRLRKLAYQRKKLVLILSAMRHYAQELRAQGYSVDYIHAESAVEGLRAHVTRHAPQRLYTMAAAEYPGRQLQQRHLAARLDCPVTVVENTQFLVGRYDPYPRPEEGKRVIMEHFYRAMRRHFDLLITPDN
;
A
#
# COMPACT_ATOMS: atom_id res chain seq x y z
N MET A 1 -21.75 -5.11 22.73
CA MET A 1 -20.57 -5.65 22.02
C MET A 1 -20.20 -4.63 20.96
N GLY A 2 -19.11 -3.87 21.18
CA GLY A 2 -18.69 -2.83 20.24
C GLY A 2 -18.40 -3.47 18.88
N ASN A 3 -18.91 -2.87 17.81
CA ASN A 3 -18.71 -3.35 16.45
C ASN A 3 -17.24 -3.08 16.09
N SER A 4 -16.35 -4.02 16.41
CA SER A 4 -14.89 -3.90 16.26
C SER A 4 -14.49 -3.94 14.77
N ASN A 5 -14.78 -2.87 14.06
CA ASN A 5 -14.45 -2.74 12.65
C ASN A 5 -13.00 -2.27 12.48
N VAL A 6 -12.33 -2.80 11.46
CA VAL A 6 -11.01 -2.35 11.02
C VAL A 6 -11.10 -1.78 9.62
N SER A 7 -10.17 -0.89 9.31
CA SER A 7 -10.09 -0.29 7.99
C SER A 7 -8.79 -0.67 7.28
N VAL A 8 -8.83 -0.75 5.95
CA VAL A 8 -7.66 -1.00 5.10
C VAL A 8 -7.53 0.14 4.12
N TRP A 9 -6.48 0.95 4.26
CA TRP A 9 -6.16 2.00 3.29
C TRP A 9 -5.31 1.46 2.14
N ILE A 10 -5.87 1.54 0.92
CA ILE A 10 -5.22 1.13 -0.32
C ILE A 10 -4.90 2.37 -1.16
N LEU A 11 -3.64 2.51 -1.58
CA LEU A 11 -3.17 3.61 -2.43
C LEU A 11 -3.36 3.29 -3.92
N GLY A 12 -3.34 4.33 -4.77
CA GLY A 12 -3.60 4.18 -6.22
C GLY A 12 -2.56 3.39 -7.01
N ASP A 13 -1.38 3.16 -6.45
CA ASP A 13 -0.30 2.32 -6.99
C ASP A 13 -0.29 0.90 -6.40
N GLN A 14 -1.28 0.56 -5.56
CA GLN A 14 -1.37 -0.69 -4.78
C GLN A 14 -2.60 -1.52 -5.14
N LEU A 15 -3.06 -1.45 -6.39
CA LEU A 15 -4.27 -2.14 -6.85
C LEU A 15 -3.94 -3.61 -7.18
N LEU A 16 -3.81 -4.43 -6.13
CA LEU A 16 -3.33 -5.81 -6.19
C LEU A 16 -4.46 -6.80 -5.88
N ALA A 17 -4.63 -7.85 -6.68
CA ALA A 17 -5.61 -8.91 -6.41
C ALA A 17 -5.45 -9.54 -5.00
N HIS A 18 -4.20 -9.72 -4.56
CA HIS A 18 -3.84 -10.18 -3.22
C HIS A 18 -3.14 -9.08 -2.44
N HIS A 19 -3.89 -8.05 -2.03
CA HIS A 19 -3.33 -6.90 -1.32
C HIS A 19 -2.90 -7.30 0.12
N PRO A 20 -1.62 -7.13 0.51
CA PRO A 20 -1.10 -7.68 1.77
C PRO A 20 -1.74 -7.07 3.01
N ALA A 21 -2.11 -5.78 2.99
CA ALA A 21 -2.78 -5.15 4.13
C ALA A 21 -4.23 -5.65 4.29
N LEU A 22 -4.87 -6.05 3.17
CA LEU A 22 -6.21 -6.62 3.20
C LEU A 22 -6.18 -8.05 3.73
N MET A 23 -5.19 -8.84 3.29
CA MET A 23 -4.95 -10.19 3.82
C MET A 23 -4.66 -10.14 5.33
N ALA A 24 -3.72 -9.31 5.77
CA ALA A 24 -3.37 -9.18 7.18
C ALA A 24 -4.54 -8.75 8.08
N ALA A 25 -5.50 -7.98 7.55
CA ALA A 25 -6.75 -7.67 8.23
C ALA A 25 -7.71 -8.86 8.24
N CYS A 26 -7.91 -9.53 7.10
CA CYS A 26 -8.82 -10.68 6.98
C CYS A 26 -8.35 -11.92 7.76
N ASP A 27 -7.05 -12.06 8.01
CA ASP A 27 -6.49 -13.13 8.85
C ASP A 27 -6.94 -13.01 10.32
N ARG A 28 -7.39 -11.82 10.74
CA ARG A 28 -7.76 -11.52 12.14
C ARG A 28 -9.21 -11.09 12.30
N PHE A 29 -9.83 -10.58 11.25
CA PHE A 29 -11.18 -10.03 11.27
C PHE A 29 -12.02 -10.63 10.15
N PRO A 30 -13.28 -11.01 10.43
CA PRO A 30 -14.18 -11.46 9.38
C PRO A 30 -14.39 -10.32 8.38
N ARG A 31 -14.57 -10.67 7.10
CA ARG A 31 -14.75 -9.72 6.00
C ARG A 31 -15.79 -8.63 6.31
N ALA A 32 -16.90 -8.98 6.98
CA ALA A 32 -17.96 -8.04 7.36
C ALA A 32 -17.50 -6.88 8.28
N GLN A 33 -16.38 -7.06 8.99
CA GLN A 33 -15.77 -6.06 9.87
C GLN A 33 -14.62 -5.30 9.19
N VAL A 34 -14.26 -5.67 7.95
CA VAL A 34 -13.17 -5.04 7.21
C VAL A 34 -13.75 -4.04 6.21
N ARG A 35 -13.42 -2.75 6.38
CA ARG A 35 -13.79 -1.69 5.45
C ARG A 35 -12.56 -1.19 4.70
N ILE A 36 -12.63 -1.17 3.38
CA ILE A 36 -11.55 -0.63 2.54
C ILE A 36 -11.79 0.86 2.39
N VAL A 37 -10.74 1.67 2.48
CA VAL A 37 -10.75 3.10 2.18
C VAL A 37 -9.77 3.43 1.06
N MET A 38 -10.24 4.19 0.08
CA MET A 38 -9.44 4.70 -1.03
C MET A 38 -9.69 6.21 -1.15
N VAL A 39 -8.63 6.99 -1.40
CA VAL A 39 -8.72 8.45 -1.45
C VAL A 39 -8.15 8.99 -2.76
N GLU A 40 -8.98 9.63 -3.57
CA GLU A 40 -8.56 10.52 -4.66
C GLU A 40 -8.20 11.90 -4.08
N SER A 41 -6.91 12.17 -3.91
CA SER A 41 -6.42 13.45 -3.36
C SER A 41 -6.15 14.47 -4.46
N ALA A 42 -6.93 15.55 -4.50
CA ALA A 42 -6.74 16.62 -5.48
C ALA A 42 -5.36 17.29 -5.36
N GLY A 43 -4.88 17.53 -4.14
CA GLY A 43 -3.54 18.04 -3.87
C GLY A 43 -2.44 17.11 -4.37
N ARG A 44 -2.62 15.78 -4.26
CA ARG A 44 -1.68 14.79 -4.82
C ARG A 44 -1.66 14.84 -6.35
N LEU A 45 -2.81 14.99 -7.01
CA LEU A 45 -2.90 15.07 -8.48
C LEU A 45 -2.28 16.36 -9.04
N ARG A 46 -2.24 17.44 -8.26
CA ARG A 46 -1.60 18.72 -8.62
C ARG A 46 -0.17 18.88 -8.13
N LYS A 47 0.35 17.93 -7.35
CA LYS A 47 1.68 18.02 -6.71
C LYS A 47 2.81 18.28 -7.71
N LEU A 48 2.71 17.69 -8.90
CA LEU A 48 3.66 17.86 -10.00
C LEU A 48 2.88 17.97 -11.31
N ALA A 49 3.55 18.42 -12.37
CA ALA A 49 3.01 18.45 -13.73
C ALA A 49 2.92 17.03 -14.32
N TYR A 50 2.07 16.18 -13.74
CA TYR A 50 1.88 14.83 -14.23
C TYR A 50 1.23 14.82 -15.61
N GLN A 51 1.66 13.86 -16.42
CA GLN A 51 1.07 13.63 -17.73
C GLN A 51 -0.41 13.19 -17.59
N ARG A 52 -1.29 13.74 -18.43
CA ARG A 52 -2.76 13.56 -18.33
C ARG A 52 -3.21 12.09 -18.42
N LYS A 53 -2.62 11.28 -19.30
CA LYS A 53 -2.91 9.84 -19.40
C LYS A 53 -2.49 9.08 -18.14
N LYS A 54 -1.39 9.45 -17.46
CA LYS A 54 -1.02 8.88 -16.15
C LYS A 54 -2.12 9.13 -15.11
N LEU A 55 -2.64 10.36 -15.04
CA LEU A 55 -3.73 10.70 -14.12
C LEU A 55 -4.99 9.90 -14.44
N VAL A 56 -5.40 9.86 -15.71
CA VAL A 56 -6.57 9.07 -16.15
C VAL A 56 -6.40 7.59 -15.84
N LEU A 57 -5.22 7.02 -16.12
CA LEU A 57 -4.92 5.61 -15.84
C LEU A 57 -5.10 5.29 -14.36
N ILE A 58 -4.45 6.06 -13.47
CA ILE A 58 -4.50 5.80 -12.03
C ILE A 58 -5.92 5.96 -11.49
N LEU A 59 -6.61 7.07 -11.82
CA LEU A 59 -7.96 7.33 -11.31
C LEU A 59 -8.97 6.31 -11.85
N SER A 60 -8.90 5.98 -13.14
CA SER A 60 -9.76 4.95 -13.72
C SER A 60 -9.52 3.58 -13.08
N ALA A 61 -8.25 3.18 -12.92
CA ALA A 61 -7.89 1.92 -12.29
C ALA A 61 -8.37 1.85 -10.84
N MET A 62 -8.19 2.92 -10.05
CA MET A 62 -8.68 2.99 -8.68
C MET A 62 -10.20 2.80 -8.60
N ARG A 63 -10.96 3.48 -9.48
CA ARG A 63 -12.43 3.38 -9.52
C ARG A 63 -12.90 1.98 -9.89
N HIS A 64 -12.27 1.34 -10.89
CA HIS A 64 -12.60 -0.02 -11.28
C HIS A 64 -12.24 -1.03 -10.18
N TYR A 65 -11.05 -0.89 -9.58
CA TYR A 65 -10.62 -1.73 -8.46
C TYR A 65 -11.57 -1.62 -7.26
N ALA A 66 -12.06 -0.41 -6.95
CA ALA A 66 -13.09 -0.22 -5.92
C ALA A 66 -14.39 -0.97 -6.25
N GLN A 67 -14.81 -1.02 -7.52
CA GLN A 67 -15.98 -1.80 -7.92
C GLN A 67 -15.72 -3.30 -7.85
N GLU A 68 -14.53 -3.75 -8.24
CA GLU A 68 -14.13 -5.15 -8.14
C GLU A 68 -14.16 -5.64 -6.68
N LEU A 69 -13.61 -4.86 -5.75
CA LEU A 69 -13.66 -5.16 -4.32
C LEU A 69 -15.10 -5.20 -3.78
N ARG A 70 -15.98 -4.30 -4.25
CA ARG A 70 -17.42 -4.34 -3.90
C ARG A 70 -18.09 -5.60 -4.44
N ALA A 71 -17.79 -6.00 -5.68
CA ALA A 71 -18.29 -7.25 -6.27
C ALA A 71 -17.82 -8.50 -5.51
N GLN A 72 -16.63 -8.44 -4.89
CA GLN A 72 -16.13 -9.47 -3.97
C GLN A 72 -16.78 -9.42 -2.56
N GLY A 73 -17.69 -8.48 -2.31
CA GLY A 73 -18.44 -8.35 -1.05
C GLY A 73 -17.76 -7.50 0.02
N TYR A 74 -16.72 -6.73 -0.31
CA TYR A 74 -16.12 -5.78 0.63
C TYR A 74 -16.92 -4.47 0.70
N SER A 75 -16.98 -3.88 1.90
CA SER A 75 -17.36 -2.47 2.05
C SER A 75 -16.21 -1.58 1.58
N VAL A 76 -16.46 -0.70 0.60
CA VAL A 76 -15.45 0.24 0.09
C VAL A 76 -15.93 1.68 0.24
N ASP A 77 -15.23 2.44 1.07
CA ASP A 77 -15.37 3.89 1.22
C ASP A 77 -14.40 4.60 0.27
N TYR A 78 -14.96 5.23 -0.76
CA TYR A 78 -14.18 5.87 -1.83
C TYR A 78 -14.35 7.38 -1.75
N ILE A 79 -13.29 8.08 -1.36
CA ILE A 79 -13.34 9.48 -0.94
C ILE A 79 -12.61 10.36 -1.93
N HIS A 80 -13.20 11.51 -2.25
CA HIS A 80 -12.50 12.62 -2.89
C HIS A 80 -12.18 13.66 -1.81
N ALA A 81 -10.93 14.10 -1.70
CA ALA A 81 -10.50 15.06 -0.70
C ALA A 81 -9.32 15.90 -1.22
N GLU A 82 -8.97 16.99 -0.53
CA GLU A 82 -7.78 17.76 -0.92
C GLU A 82 -6.51 16.95 -0.62
N SER A 83 -6.43 16.32 0.56
CA SER A 83 -5.32 15.45 0.95
C SER A 83 -5.76 14.04 1.36
N ALA A 84 -4.83 13.07 1.26
CA ALA A 84 -5.08 11.72 1.76
C ALA A 84 -5.38 11.70 3.27
N VAL A 85 -4.69 12.54 4.06
CA VAL A 85 -4.90 12.62 5.51
C VAL A 85 -6.30 13.15 5.83
N GLU A 86 -6.78 14.16 5.11
CA GLU A 86 -8.12 14.70 5.29
C GLU A 86 -9.20 13.65 4.98
N GLY A 87 -9.07 12.95 3.85
CA GLY A 87 -9.98 11.86 3.50
C GLY A 87 -9.97 10.73 4.54
N LEU A 88 -8.79 10.35 5.05
CA LEU A 88 -8.67 9.35 6.11
C LEU A 88 -9.23 9.83 7.45
N ARG A 89 -9.10 11.13 7.81
CA ARG A 89 -9.74 11.68 9.01
C ARG A 89 -11.26 11.60 8.89
N ALA A 90 -11.82 12.02 7.76
CA ALA A 90 -13.26 11.91 7.50
C ALA A 90 -13.74 10.45 7.61
N HIS A 91 -12.97 9.51 7.05
CA HIS A 91 -13.24 8.08 7.15
C HIS A 91 -13.24 7.59 8.62
N VAL A 92 -12.18 7.91 9.37
CA VAL A 92 -12.03 7.49 10.78
C VAL A 92 -13.13 8.09 11.64
N THR A 93 -13.47 9.38 11.46
CA THR A 93 -14.59 10.01 12.18
C THR A 93 -15.92 9.34 11.87
N ARG A 94 -16.16 8.95 10.60
CA ARG A 94 -17.42 8.33 10.18
C ARG A 94 -17.57 6.88 10.64
N HIS A 95 -16.48 6.12 10.65
CA HIS A 95 -16.53 4.67 10.82
C HIS A 95 -15.91 4.17 12.13
N ALA A 96 -15.21 5.03 12.85
CA ALA A 96 -14.54 4.73 14.12
C ALA A 96 -13.81 3.37 14.13
N PRO A 97 -12.94 3.08 13.15
CA PRO A 97 -12.22 1.82 13.12
C PRO A 97 -11.25 1.72 14.29
N GLN A 98 -11.17 0.56 14.92
CA GLN A 98 -10.21 0.32 16.00
C GLN A 98 -8.76 0.29 15.51
N ARG A 99 -8.55 0.12 14.19
CA ARG A 99 -7.24 0.08 13.55
C ARG A 99 -7.33 0.31 12.04
N LEU A 100 -6.34 1.01 11.50
CA LEU A 100 -6.10 1.14 10.07
C LEU A 100 -4.90 0.29 9.62
N TYR A 101 -5.11 -0.61 8.67
CA TYR A 101 -4.07 -1.36 7.98
C TYR A 101 -3.71 -0.66 6.68
N THR A 102 -2.43 -0.66 6.30
CA THR A 102 -2.00 -0.13 5.00
C THR A 102 -0.70 -0.79 4.54
N MET A 103 -0.49 -0.92 3.23
CA MET A 103 0.78 -1.40 2.68
C MET A 103 1.76 -0.23 2.61
N ALA A 104 3.02 -0.47 2.99
CA ALA A 104 4.08 0.52 2.93
C ALA A 104 4.17 1.16 1.54
N ALA A 105 4.16 2.50 1.50
CA ALA A 105 4.31 3.25 0.27
C ALA A 105 5.71 3.05 -0.32
N ALA A 106 5.78 3.04 -1.65
CA ALA A 106 7.04 2.95 -2.38
C ALA A 106 7.87 4.25 -2.25
N GLU A 107 7.20 5.40 -2.19
CA GLU A 107 7.86 6.70 -2.01
C GLU A 107 8.24 6.96 -0.55
N TYR A 108 9.48 7.41 -0.33
CA TYR A 108 10.01 7.71 1.01
C TYR A 108 9.12 8.66 1.83
N PRO A 109 8.66 9.82 1.32
CA PRO A 109 7.79 10.70 2.11
C PRO A 109 6.45 10.06 2.49
N GLY A 110 5.88 9.24 1.60
CA GLY A 110 4.64 8.50 1.87
C GLY A 110 4.85 7.45 2.97
N ARG A 111 5.98 6.74 2.93
CA ARG A 111 6.34 5.73 3.94
C ARG A 111 6.58 6.38 5.30
N GLN A 112 7.28 7.51 5.34
CA GLN A 112 7.49 8.30 6.55
C GLN A 112 6.17 8.77 7.17
N LEU A 113 5.24 9.28 6.34
CA LEU A 113 3.90 9.64 6.79
C LEU A 113 3.19 8.45 7.45
N GLN A 114 3.13 7.30 6.78
CA GLN A 114 2.47 6.09 7.27
C GLN A 114 3.07 5.61 8.60
N GLN A 115 4.40 5.54 8.70
CA GLN A 115 5.09 4.94 9.83
C GLN A 115 5.21 5.86 11.05
N ARG A 116 5.35 7.17 10.86
CA ARG A 116 5.69 8.10 11.95
C ARG A 116 4.59 9.07 12.36
N HIS A 117 3.64 9.34 11.46
CA HIS A 117 2.74 10.49 11.64
C HIS A 117 1.26 10.13 11.51
N LEU A 118 0.93 9.09 10.74
CA LEU A 118 -0.46 8.82 10.39
C LEU A 118 -1.31 8.45 11.60
N ALA A 119 -0.81 7.61 12.51
CA ALA A 119 -1.55 7.23 13.71
C ALA A 119 -1.95 8.43 14.58
N ALA A 120 -1.00 9.33 14.85
CA ALA A 120 -1.25 10.54 15.62
C ALA A 120 -2.20 11.53 14.90
N ARG A 121 -2.10 11.65 13.57
CA ARG A 121 -2.98 12.54 12.79
C ARG A 121 -4.42 12.05 12.70
N LEU A 122 -4.63 10.74 12.82
CA LEU A 122 -5.94 10.11 12.73
C LEU A 122 -6.56 9.80 14.10
N ASP A 123 -5.79 9.87 15.18
CA ASP A 123 -6.16 9.32 16.49
C ASP A 123 -6.65 7.86 16.39
N CYS A 124 -5.95 7.07 15.57
CA CYS A 124 -6.29 5.69 15.26
C CYS A 124 -5.00 4.86 15.10
N PRO A 125 -4.88 3.69 15.73
CA PRO A 125 -3.73 2.80 15.53
C PRO A 125 -3.53 2.44 14.06
N VAL A 126 -2.31 2.57 13.56
CA VAL A 126 -1.96 2.22 12.18
C VAL A 126 -1.00 1.04 12.18
N THR A 127 -1.32 0.01 11.39
CA THR A 127 -0.42 -1.10 11.07
C THR A 127 0.03 -0.99 9.62
N VAL A 128 1.32 -0.73 9.43
CA VAL A 128 1.95 -0.67 8.11
C VAL A 128 2.56 -2.03 7.82
N VAL A 129 2.05 -2.74 6.82
CA VAL A 129 2.62 -4.00 6.35
C VAL A 129 3.64 -3.75 5.25
N GLU A 130 4.52 -4.72 5.01
CA GLU A 130 5.55 -4.62 3.98
C GLU A 130 4.96 -4.48 2.57
N ASN A 131 5.70 -3.79 1.69
CA ASN A 131 5.34 -3.68 0.29
C ASN A 131 5.79 -4.93 -0.47
N THR A 132 4.82 -5.71 -0.96
CA THR A 132 5.07 -6.99 -1.65
C THR A 132 5.25 -6.85 -3.17
N GLN A 133 5.29 -5.62 -3.72
CA GLN A 133 5.49 -5.38 -5.15
C GLN A 133 6.95 -5.56 -5.59
N PHE A 134 7.89 -5.70 -4.63
CA PHE A 134 9.32 -5.80 -4.91
C PHE A 134 9.92 -7.09 -4.34
N LEU A 135 10.71 -7.80 -5.16
CA LEU A 135 11.43 -8.99 -4.74
C LEU A 135 12.50 -8.72 -3.66
N VAL A 136 13.05 -7.51 -3.64
CA VAL A 136 14.12 -7.13 -2.70
C VAL A 136 13.66 -7.19 -1.23
N GLY A 137 12.35 -7.04 -0.98
CA GLY A 137 11.79 -7.22 0.37
C GLY A 137 11.86 -8.67 0.87
N ARG A 138 11.93 -9.64 -0.04
CA ARG A 138 12.07 -11.08 0.27
C ARG A 138 13.53 -11.51 0.37
N TYR A 139 14.39 -10.92 -0.45
CA TYR A 139 15.83 -11.16 -0.45
C TYR A 139 16.57 -9.92 -0.93
N ASP A 140 17.46 -9.40 -0.09
CA ASP A 140 18.37 -8.31 -0.42
C ASP A 140 19.81 -8.85 -0.35
N PRO A 141 20.55 -8.91 -1.47
CA PRO A 141 21.95 -9.33 -1.46
C PRO A 141 22.88 -8.28 -0.82
N TYR A 142 22.41 -7.05 -0.58
CA TYR A 142 23.18 -5.97 0.01
C TYR A 142 22.39 -5.23 1.11
N PRO A 143 21.95 -5.91 2.18
CA PRO A 143 21.11 -5.31 3.22
C PRO A 143 21.81 -4.21 4.01
N ARG A 144 23.16 -4.21 3.98
CA ARG A 144 24.04 -3.20 4.58
C ARG A 144 25.20 -2.97 3.59
N PRO A 145 25.02 -2.11 2.58
CA PRO A 145 26.10 -1.83 1.65
C PRO A 145 27.26 -1.18 2.41
N GLU A 146 28.48 -1.71 2.22
CA GLU A 146 29.69 -1.17 2.83
C GLU A 146 29.94 0.26 2.32
N GLU A 147 30.27 1.18 3.23
CA GLU A 147 30.59 2.55 2.88
C GLU A 147 31.79 2.60 1.91
N GLY A 148 31.69 3.41 0.86
CA GLY A 148 32.72 3.50 -0.19
C GLY A 148 32.73 2.36 -1.21
N LYS A 149 31.96 1.28 -1.00
CA LYS A 149 31.87 0.18 -1.97
C LYS A 149 30.80 0.44 -3.03
N ARG A 150 31.19 0.33 -4.30
CA ARG A 150 30.26 0.52 -5.42
C ARG A 150 29.29 -0.65 -5.51
N VAL A 151 27.99 -0.36 -5.42
CA VAL A 151 26.92 -1.32 -5.74
C VAL A 151 26.67 -1.29 -7.24
N ILE A 152 26.83 -2.44 -7.90
CA ILE A 152 26.69 -2.59 -9.36
C ILE A 152 25.44 -3.43 -9.66
N MET A 153 24.59 -2.95 -10.58
CA MET A 153 23.33 -3.59 -10.94
C MET A 153 23.54 -5.04 -11.40
N GLU A 154 24.59 -5.32 -12.16
CA GLU A 154 24.90 -6.67 -12.64
C GLU A 154 25.07 -7.68 -11.50
N HIS A 155 25.84 -7.35 -10.46
CA HIS A 155 26.06 -8.23 -9.31
C HIS A 155 24.78 -8.43 -8.51
N PHE A 156 24.02 -7.35 -8.27
CA PHE A 156 22.71 -7.40 -7.64
C PHE A 156 21.77 -8.34 -8.42
N TYR A 157 21.64 -8.13 -9.73
CA TYR A 157 20.77 -8.91 -10.60
C TYR A 157 21.16 -10.39 -10.63
N ARG A 158 22.46 -10.70 -10.71
CA ARG A 158 22.95 -12.09 -10.68
C ARG A 158 22.63 -12.78 -9.36
N ALA A 159 22.79 -12.11 -8.23
CA ALA A 159 22.44 -12.64 -6.92
C ALA A 159 20.92 -12.89 -6.79
N MET A 160 20.09 -11.93 -7.23
CA MET A 160 18.63 -12.08 -7.26
C MET A 160 18.20 -13.27 -8.14
N ARG A 161 18.74 -13.36 -9.38
CA ARG A 161 18.47 -14.46 -10.32
C ARG A 161 18.74 -15.83 -9.70
N ARG A 162 19.90 -16.00 -9.06
CA ARG A 162 20.28 -17.25 -8.38
C ARG A 162 19.38 -17.55 -7.19
N HIS A 163 19.07 -16.55 -6.36
CA HIS A 163 18.21 -16.76 -5.19
C HIS A 163 16.78 -17.18 -5.58
N PHE A 164 16.21 -16.58 -6.62
CA PHE A 164 14.86 -16.87 -7.08
C PHE A 164 14.79 -17.97 -8.16
N ASP A 165 15.92 -18.61 -8.48
CA ASP A 165 16.04 -19.65 -9.50
C ASP A 165 15.39 -19.30 -10.85
N LEU A 166 15.56 -18.03 -11.26
CA LEU A 166 14.97 -17.54 -12.51
C LEU A 166 15.98 -17.70 -13.64
N LEU A 167 15.66 -18.53 -14.64
CA LEU A 167 16.54 -18.76 -15.79
C LEU A 167 17.97 -19.15 -15.37
N ILE A 168 18.09 -20.02 -14.37
CA ILE A 168 19.36 -20.63 -13.96
C ILE A 168 19.39 -22.04 -14.54
N THR A 169 20.54 -22.44 -15.06
CA THR A 169 20.78 -23.85 -15.40
C THR A 169 21.38 -24.50 -14.18
N PRO A 170 20.89 -25.67 -13.73
CA PRO A 170 21.54 -26.43 -12.68
C PRO A 170 23.00 -26.67 -13.07
N ASP A 171 23.91 -26.49 -12.13
CA ASP A 171 25.28 -26.97 -12.32
C ASP A 171 25.20 -28.51 -12.32
N ASN A 172 25.44 -29.12 -13.49
CA ASN A 172 25.54 -30.57 -13.64
C ASN A 172 26.69 -31.15 -12.80
#